data_AF-A0A2W7R6Z9-F1
#
_entry.id   AF-A0A2W7R6Z9-F1
#
_cell.length_a   1.000
_cell.length_b   1.000
_cell.length_c   1.000
_cell.angle_alpha   90.00
_cell.angle_beta   90.00
_cell.angle_gamma   90.00
#
_symmetry.space_group_name_H-M   'P 1'
#
loop_
_entity.id
_entity.type
_entity.pdbx_description
1 polymer ?
#
loop_
_entity_poly.entity_id
_entity_poly.type
_entity_poly.pdbx_seq_one_letter_code
_entity_poly.pdbx_strand_id
1 'polypeptide(L)'
;MSARSTYPAWIYDGSDIPDPLGHGERAVRFLRLLKHPASTAPGRAFQIFPWQERIVRRIYGPRHPDGSRVVKTVLLLVPRGNRKTSLAAALALLHTIGPERVPAGQVIFAACDREQAGIGFREAANIIRADRRLVAATRIYDAHNSAKKIVLKSEDVTLCAISSDGGAQHGRTPAFTLVDELHAWRGRDLWEALKSGTAKVQDSLTIIATTAGRGAESVAAEQFDYARRVALGEIDNPAFLPILFAPEEGDDWQDEAVWQKVNPGLRHGFPSLDGLRTLAKEAEGRPADAYAFQQFNLNVWMANSRDPLFDLDTYDARCFDDDLADLEALPCWLGVDMALSGDLAAVVAAWKHPDGQITIKPTFFVPGDDLKARADRDG
;
A
#
# COMPACT_ATOMS: atom_id res chain seq x y z
N MET A 1 -11.32 27.68 -3.97
CA MET A 1 -11.53 26.45 -3.18
C MET A 1 -10.16 25.80 -3.06
N SER A 2 -9.74 25.38 -1.86
CA SER A 2 -8.50 24.59 -1.74
C SER A 2 -8.63 23.35 -2.61
N ALA A 3 -7.60 23.02 -3.40
CA ALA A 3 -7.56 21.74 -4.10
C ALA A 3 -7.75 20.61 -3.08
N ARG A 4 -8.59 19.63 -3.40
CA ARG A 4 -8.79 18.45 -2.55
C ARG A 4 -7.51 17.61 -2.65
N SER A 5 -6.97 17.20 -1.52
CA SER A 5 -5.71 16.45 -1.44
C SER A 5 -5.97 15.07 -0.83
N THR A 6 -5.26 14.06 -1.35
CA THR A 6 -5.22 12.71 -0.75
C THR A 6 -4.25 12.63 0.42
N TYR A 7 -3.41 13.65 0.63
CA TYR A 7 -2.40 13.67 1.67
C TYR A 7 -3.04 13.69 3.06
N PRO A 8 -2.59 12.82 4.01
CA PRO A 8 -3.17 12.73 5.35
C PRO A 8 -2.67 13.88 6.25
N ALA A 9 -3.01 15.13 5.92
CA ALA A 9 -2.59 16.33 6.64
C ALA A 9 -2.97 16.31 8.13
N TRP A 10 -4.07 15.62 8.48
CA TRP A 10 -4.52 15.40 9.85
C TRP A 10 -3.48 14.72 10.74
N ILE A 11 -2.45 14.10 10.18
CA ILE A 11 -1.34 13.53 10.96
C ILE A 11 -0.47 14.64 11.58
N TYR A 12 -0.44 15.85 11.02
CA TYR A 12 0.49 16.90 11.44
C TYR A 12 -0.18 18.20 11.88
N ASP A 13 -1.46 18.39 11.54
CA ASP A 13 -2.20 19.63 11.82
C ASP A 13 -2.58 19.83 13.29
N GLY A 14 -2.32 18.85 14.16
CA GLY A 14 -2.67 18.92 15.58
C GLY A 14 -4.16 18.74 15.88
N SER A 15 -4.97 18.39 14.88
CA SER A 15 -6.41 18.14 15.05
C SER A 15 -6.69 17.09 16.13
N ASP A 16 -7.80 17.27 16.85
CA ASP A 16 -8.23 16.28 17.84
C ASP A 16 -8.71 15.00 17.14
N ILE A 17 -8.27 13.85 17.66
CA ILE A 17 -8.74 12.54 17.21
C ILE A 17 -9.73 12.03 18.25
N PRO A 18 -11.02 11.83 17.89
CA PRO A 18 -12.02 11.34 18.84
C PRO A 18 -11.58 10.02 19.47
N ASP A 19 -11.60 9.97 20.81
CA ASP A 19 -11.35 8.76 21.59
C ASP A 19 -12.30 8.69 22.81
N PRO A 20 -13.63 8.72 22.59
CA PRO A 20 -14.63 8.87 23.66
C PRO A 20 -14.60 7.73 24.68
N LEU A 21 -14.11 6.56 24.27
CA LEU A 21 -14.04 5.35 25.08
C LEU A 21 -12.59 4.96 25.45
N GLY A 22 -11.60 5.80 25.12
CA GLY A 22 -10.18 5.62 25.47
C GLY A 22 -9.48 4.44 24.78
N HIS A 23 -10.01 3.89 23.68
CA HIS A 23 -9.38 2.79 22.95
C HIS A 23 -8.09 3.21 22.24
N GLY A 24 -8.06 4.43 21.70
CA GLY A 24 -6.88 4.99 21.04
C GLY A 24 -5.71 5.12 22.02
N GLU A 25 -5.96 5.71 23.19
CA GLU A 25 -4.98 5.83 24.27
C GLU A 25 -4.52 4.45 24.78
N ARG A 26 -5.44 3.50 25.00
CA ARG A 26 -5.06 2.13 25.43
C ARG A 26 -4.17 1.43 24.41
N ALA A 27 -4.44 1.60 23.11
CA ALA A 27 -3.62 1.04 22.04
C ALA A 27 -2.21 1.63 22.05
N VAL A 28 -2.09 2.96 22.13
CA VAL A 28 -0.79 3.66 22.21
C VAL A 28 -0.02 3.24 23.46
N ARG A 29 -0.68 3.21 24.62
CA ARG A 29 -0.06 2.78 25.88
C ARG A 29 0.45 1.35 25.80
N PHE A 30 -0.33 0.45 25.20
CA PHE A 30 0.11 -0.94 24.98
C PHE A 30 1.35 -1.00 24.09
N LEU A 31 1.37 -0.30 22.95
CA LEU A 31 2.52 -0.24 22.04
C LEU A 31 3.78 0.26 22.77
N ARG A 32 3.68 1.32 23.57
CA ARG A 32 4.79 1.87 24.36
C ARG A 32 5.33 0.91 25.43
N LEU A 33 4.53 -0.06 25.89
CA LEU A 33 4.95 -1.07 26.85
C LEU A 33 5.72 -2.24 26.22
N LEU A 34 5.64 -2.41 24.90
CA LEU A 34 6.39 -3.43 24.18
C LEU A 34 7.88 -3.11 24.19
N LYS A 35 8.69 -4.15 23.94
CA LYS A 35 10.13 -4.03 23.73
C LYS A 35 10.50 -4.49 22.34
N HIS A 36 11.45 -3.82 21.71
CA HIS A 36 11.91 -4.16 20.37
C HIS A 36 13.42 -4.42 20.38
N PRO A 37 13.91 -5.54 19.83
CA PRO A 37 15.33 -5.88 19.89
C PRO A 37 16.22 -4.85 19.18
N ALA A 38 15.73 -4.23 18.10
CA ALA A 38 16.43 -3.20 17.35
C ALA A 38 16.22 -1.76 17.91
N SER A 39 15.47 -1.59 19.01
CA SER A 39 15.25 -0.26 19.58
C SER A 39 16.48 0.23 20.35
N THR A 40 16.82 1.50 20.13
CA THR A 40 17.88 2.23 20.86
C THR A 40 17.34 2.97 22.09
N ALA A 41 16.02 2.95 22.34
CA ALA A 41 15.43 3.60 23.49
C ALA A 41 15.80 2.89 24.82
N PRO A 42 15.75 3.59 25.96
CA PRO A 42 15.98 2.99 27.28
C PRO A 42 15.16 1.72 27.49
N GLY A 43 15.80 0.66 28.01
CA GLY A 43 15.15 -0.62 28.25
C GLY A 43 14.66 -1.36 27.00
N ARG A 44 15.14 -0.95 25.80
CA ARG A 44 14.69 -1.42 24.49
C ARG A 44 13.20 -1.19 24.23
N ALA A 45 12.63 -0.13 24.81
CA ALA A 45 11.22 0.22 24.63
C ALA A 45 10.87 0.36 23.14
N PHE A 46 9.71 -0.14 22.72
CA PHE A 46 9.24 0.02 21.36
C PHE A 46 9.05 1.51 21.04
N GLN A 47 9.72 1.99 19.99
CA GLN A 47 9.68 3.39 19.61
C GLN A 47 8.48 3.63 18.69
N ILE A 48 7.47 4.31 19.23
CA ILE A 48 6.36 4.86 18.43
C ILE A 48 6.61 6.35 18.20
N PHE A 49 6.68 6.76 16.93
CA PHE A 49 6.89 8.16 16.56
C PHE A 49 5.54 8.92 16.54
N PRO A 50 5.53 10.26 16.68
CA PRO A 50 4.29 11.04 16.77
C PRO A 50 3.30 10.78 15.62
N TRP A 51 3.80 10.63 14.39
CA TRP A 51 2.94 10.32 13.23
C TRP A 51 2.32 8.92 13.32
N GLN A 52 3.08 7.92 13.78
CA GLN A 52 2.59 6.56 14.01
C GLN A 52 1.57 6.54 15.15
N GLU A 53 1.82 7.29 16.21
CA GLU A 53 0.90 7.43 17.34
C GLU A 53 -0.45 8.00 16.89
N ARG A 54 -0.45 9.08 16.09
CA ARG A 54 -1.69 9.65 15.55
C ARG A 54 -2.42 8.67 14.64
N ILE A 55 -1.71 7.89 13.82
CA ILE A 55 -2.31 6.80 13.04
C ILE A 55 -2.98 5.77 13.96
N VAL A 56 -2.28 5.29 14.99
CA VAL A 56 -2.84 4.33 15.96
C VAL A 56 -4.08 4.92 16.64
N ARG A 57 -4.03 6.17 17.09
CA ARG A 57 -5.21 6.84 17.69
C ARG A 57 -6.37 6.92 16.71
N ARG A 58 -6.12 7.22 15.43
CA ARG A 58 -7.18 7.33 14.42
C ARG A 58 -7.80 5.99 14.04
N ILE A 59 -7.03 4.91 14.10
CA ILE A 59 -7.52 3.55 13.86
C ILE A 59 -8.41 3.06 15.02
N TYR A 60 -7.99 3.31 16.27
CA TYR A 60 -8.60 2.67 17.45
C TYR A 60 -9.53 3.58 18.26
N GLY A 61 -9.33 4.90 18.22
CA GLY A 61 -10.05 5.88 19.05
C GLY A 61 -11.52 6.06 18.64
N PRO A 62 -11.82 6.31 17.35
CA PRO A 62 -13.20 6.44 16.90
C PRO A 62 -13.99 5.14 17.10
N ARG A 63 -14.98 5.21 18.00
CA ARG A 63 -15.89 4.11 18.36
C ARG A 63 -17.34 4.59 18.33
N HIS A 64 -18.24 3.69 17.98
CA HIS A 64 -19.67 3.86 18.21
C HIS A 64 -19.96 3.82 19.73
N PRO A 65 -21.12 4.35 20.18
CA PRO A 65 -21.48 4.35 21.60
C PRO A 65 -21.51 2.96 22.25
N ASP A 66 -21.75 1.91 21.47
CA ASP A 66 -21.74 0.51 21.92
C ASP A 66 -20.33 -0.09 22.05
N GLY A 67 -19.29 0.66 21.71
CA GLY A 67 -17.90 0.23 21.74
C GLY A 67 -17.38 -0.39 20.44
N SER A 68 -18.23 -0.61 19.44
CA SER A 68 -17.80 -1.13 18.13
C SER A 68 -16.99 -0.10 17.33
N ARG A 69 -16.09 -0.58 16.47
CA ARG A 69 -15.21 0.22 15.62
C ARG A 69 -16.02 0.98 14.61
N VAL A 70 -15.68 2.25 14.46
CA VAL A 70 -15.99 3.01 13.26
C VAL A 70 -15.11 2.49 12.12
N VAL A 71 -13.77 2.55 12.30
CA VAL A 71 -12.79 2.12 11.29
C VAL A 71 -12.64 0.59 11.27
N LYS A 72 -12.97 -0.04 10.14
CA LYS A 72 -12.90 -1.50 9.93
C LYS A 72 -11.87 -1.91 8.88
N THR A 73 -11.54 -1.02 7.96
CA THR A 73 -10.49 -1.23 6.96
C THR A 73 -9.58 -0.01 6.90
N VAL A 74 -8.27 -0.25 6.90
CA VAL A 74 -7.25 0.79 6.79
C VAL A 74 -6.40 0.48 5.58
N LEU A 75 -6.18 1.45 4.70
CA LEU A 75 -5.13 1.37 3.70
C LEU A 75 -4.00 2.32 4.10
N LEU A 76 -2.87 1.72 4.46
CA LEU A 76 -1.65 2.38 4.88
C LEU A 76 -0.63 2.28 3.75
N LEU A 77 -0.58 3.32 2.91
CA LEU A 77 0.39 3.46 1.83
C LEU A 77 1.59 4.27 2.35
N VAL A 78 2.70 3.60 2.64
CA VAL A 78 3.90 4.22 3.24
C VAL A 78 5.15 3.71 2.52
N PRO A 79 6.09 4.58 2.10
CA PRO A 79 7.25 4.14 1.32
C PRO A 79 8.17 3.21 2.10
N ARG A 80 9.03 2.47 1.39
CA ARG A 80 10.00 1.55 2.01
C ARG A 80 10.93 2.29 2.97
N GLY A 81 11.33 1.60 4.04
CA GLY A 81 12.24 2.15 5.06
C GLY A 81 11.57 2.93 6.20
N ASN A 82 10.27 3.23 6.13
CA ASN A 82 9.51 3.92 7.18
C ASN A 82 9.03 3.01 8.34
N ARG A 83 9.69 1.87 8.55
CA ARG A 83 9.42 0.91 9.66
C ARG A 83 7.97 0.40 9.73
N LYS A 84 7.29 0.28 8.59
CA LYS A 84 5.90 -0.20 8.51
C LYS A 84 5.74 -1.60 9.13
N THR A 85 6.66 -2.51 8.86
CA THR A 85 6.62 -3.90 9.35
C THR A 85 6.67 -3.98 10.89
N SER A 86 7.51 -3.18 11.54
CA SER A 86 7.57 -3.12 13.01
C SER A 86 6.28 -2.58 13.63
N LEU A 87 5.70 -1.53 13.04
CA LEU A 87 4.40 -1.01 13.46
C LEU A 87 3.31 -2.08 13.28
N ALA A 88 3.30 -2.74 12.13
CA ALA A 88 2.32 -3.77 11.81
C ALA A 88 2.43 -5.00 12.72
N ALA A 89 3.66 -5.39 13.10
CA ALA A 89 3.93 -6.40 14.11
C ALA A 89 3.35 -6.01 15.49
N ALA A 90 3.57 -4.77 15.92
CA ALA A 90 3.04 -4.27 17.18
C ALA A 90 1.50 -4.21 17.19
N LEU A 91 0.88 -3.83 16.06
CA LEU A 91 -0.58 -3.84 15.89
C LEU A 91 -1.16 -5.25 15.93
N ALA A 92 -0.51 -6.24 15.32
CA ALA A 92 -0.95 -7.62 15.45
C ALA A 92 -0.84 -8.13 16.89
N LEU A 93 0.22 -7.76 17.62
CA LEU A 93 0.38 -8.09 19.03
C LEU A 93 -0.67 -7.39 19.92
N LEU A 94 -1.09 -6.17 19.57
CA LEU A 94 -2.21 -5.49 20.23
C LEU A 94 -3.51 -6.32 20.18
N HIS A 95 -3.73 -7.03 19.08
CA HIS A 95 -4.85 -7.96 18.89
C HIS A 95 -4.57 -9.40 19.39
N THR A 96 -3.32 -9.78 19.62
CA THR A 96 -2.97 -11.14 20.07
C THR A 96 -2.86 -11.24 21.59
N ILE A 97 -2.21 -10.26 22.20
CA ILE A 97 -1.88 -10.24 23.64
C ILE A 97 -2.27 -8.93 24.32
N GLY A 98 -2.69 -7.93 23.53
CA GLY A 98 -3.05 -6.61 24.02
C GLY A 98 -4.53 -6.45 24.35
N PRO A 99 -4.96 -5.21 24.61
CA PRO A 99 -6.34 -4.89 24.97
C PRO A 99 -7.38 -5.11 23.86
N GLU A 100 -6.96 -5.31 22.60
CA GLU A 100 -7.89 -5.50 21.47
C GLU A 100 -8.10 -6.99 21.13
N ARG A 101 -7.52 -7.89 21.93
CA ARG A 101 -7.67 -9.33 21.74
C ARG A 101 -9.09 -9.79 21.97
N VAL A 102 -9.50 -10.82 21.23
CA VAL A 102 -10.78 -11.50 21.37
C VAL A 102 -10.49 -12.94 21.80
N PRO A 103 -11.17 -13.50 22.83
CA PRO A 103 -11.00 -14.90 23.23
C PRO A 103 -11.22 -15.85 22.06
N ALA A 104 -10.33 -16.85 21.92
CA ALA A 104 -10.24 -17.76 20.77
C ALA A 104 -10.10 -17.05 19.40
N GLY A 105 -9.69 -15.77 19.41
CA GLY A 105 -9.58 -14.93 18.23
C GLY A 105 -8.43 -15.34 17.31
N GLN A 106 -8.62 -15.04 16.03
CA GLN A 106 -7.61 -15.27 14.99
C GLN A 106 -7.07 -13.94 14.49
N VAL A 107 -5.75 -13.79 14.57
CA VAL A 107 -4.94 -12.68 14.07
C VAL A 107 -4.14 -13.24 12.89
N ILE A 108 -4.28 -12.63 11.72
CA ILE A 108 -3.68 -13.14 10.49
C ILE A 108 -2.66 -12.14 9.95
N PHE A 109 -1.45 -12.62 9.68
CA PHE A 109 -0.51 -11.99 8.77
C PHE A 109 -0.63 -12.63 7.40
N ALA A 110 -1.08 -11.87 6.42
CA ALA A 110 -1.15 -12.28 5.03
C ALA A 110 -0.11 -11.52 4.21
N ALA A 111 0.68 -12.22 3.41
CA ALA A 111 1.65 -11.63 2.49
C ALA A 111 1.66 -12.36 1.14
N CYS A 112 2.44 -11.88 0.17
CA CYS A 112 2.50 -12.48 -1.17
C CYS A 112 3.00 -13.93 -1.15
N ASP A 113 4.05 -14.20 -0.37
CA ASP A 113 4.68 -15.52 -0.25
C ASP A 113 5.01 -15.86 1.21
N ARG A 114 5.43 -17.11 1.45
CA ARG A 114 5.75 -17.61 2.79
C ARG A 114 6.96 -16.92 3.42
N GLU A 115 7.92 -16.45 2.63
CA GLU A 115 9.12 -15.79 3.14
C GLU A 115 8.76 -14.41 3.71
N GLN A 116 8.00 -13.63 2.95
CA GLN A 116 7.46 -12.33 3.36
C GLN A 116 6.54 -12.46 4.56
N ALA A 117 5.62 -13.45 4.55
CA ALA A 117 4.78 -13.73 5.71
C ALA A 117 5.62 -14.08 6.96
N GLY A 118 6.76 -14.75 6.75
CA GLY A 118 7.74 -15.05 7.78
C GLY A 118 8.43 -13.81 8.36
N ILE A 119 8.61 -12.73 7.60
CA ILE A 119 9.24 -11.48 8.09
C ILE A 119 8.35 -10.85 9.17
N GLY A 120 7.07 -10.58 8.86
CA GLY A 120 6.13 -10.00 9.83
C GLY A 120 5.95 -10.88 11.07
N PHE A 121 5.88 -12.21 10.89
CA PHE A 121 5.84 -13.15 12.00
C PHE A 121 7.09 -13.07 12.89
N ARG A 122 8.29 -13.11 12.29
CA ARG A 122 9.55 -13.05 13.05
C ARG A 122 9.65 -11.74 13.81
N GLU A 123 9.20 -10.63 13.24
CA GLU A 123 9.18 -9.33 13.92
C GLU A 123 8.31 -9.38 15.19
N ALA A 124 7.08 -9.90 15.09
CA ALA A 124 6.20 -10.06 16.25
C ALA A 124 6.78 -11.05 17.30
N ALA A 125 7.34 -12.17 16.85
CA ALA A 125 7.99 -13.14 17.73
C ALA A 125 9.20 -12.54 18.46
N ASN A 126 9.95 -11.69 17.79
CA ASN A 126 11.12 -11.02 18.36
C ASN A 126 10.74 -9.97 19.41
N ILE A 127 9.64 -9.25 19.21
CA ILE A 127 9.06 -8.36 20.25
C ILE A 127 8.66 -9.17 21.49
N ILE A 128 8.01 -10.32 21.32
CA ILE A 128 7.66 -11.21 22.45
C ILE A 128 8.92 -11.70 23.16
N ARG A 129 9.93 -12.17 22.42
CA ARG A 129 11.19 -12.69 22.99
C ARG A 129 11.96 -11.63 23.78
N ALA A 130 11.72 -10.34 23.54
CA ALA A 130 12.33 -9.24 24.28
C ALA A 130 11.74 -9.04 25.70
N ASP A 131 10.62 -9.68 26.05
CA ASP A 131 10.00 -9.61 27.38
C ASP A 131 9.70 -11.01 27.95
N ARG A 132 10.36 -11.36 29.06
CA ARG A 132 10.21 -12.66 29.74
C ARG A 132 8.76 -12.96 30.14
N ARG A 133 7.95 -11.93 30.46
CA ARG A 133 6.53 -12.09 30.82
C ARG A 133 5.72 -12.54 29.61
N LEU A 134 6.01 -11.98 28.44
CA LEU A 134 5.35 -12.35 27.19
C LEU A 134 5.77 -13.75 26.73
N VAL A 135 7.05 -14.10 26.88
CA VAL A 135 7.53 -15.47 26.64
C VAL A 135 6.80 -16.48 27.53
N ALA A 136 6.60 -16.17 28.82
CA ALA A 136 5.87 -17.04 29.72
C ALA A 136 4.38 -17.17 29.33
N ALA A 137 3.74 -16.07 28.93
CA ALA A 137 2.32 -16.03 28.57
C ALA A 137 2.01 -16.66 27.20
N THR A 138 3.00 -16.77 26.30
CA THR A 138 2.78 -17.21 24.92
C THR A 138 3.50 -18.51 24.59
N ARG A 139 3.11 -19.13 23.48
CA ARG A 139 3.84 -20.23 22.83
C ARG A 139 4.11 -19.86 21.37
N ILE A 140 5.37 -19.89 20.97
CA ILE A 140 5.81 -19.57 19.62
C ILE A 140 6.14 -20.87 18.88
N TYR A 141 5.50 -21.09 17.75
CA TYR A 141 5.75 -22.18 16.81
C TYR A 141 6.43 -21.59 15.57
N ASP A 142 7.73 -21.83 15.44
CA ASP A 142 8.60 -21.21 14.43
C ASP A 142 9.47 -22.27 13.73
N ALA A 143 8.95 -23.48 13.53
CA ALA A 143 9.67 -24.49 12.78
C ALA A 143 9.67 -24.14 11.28
N HIS A 144 10.74 -24.51 10.58
CA HIS A 144 10.92 -24.18 9.16
C HIS A 144 9.83 -24.78 8.26
N ASN A 145 9.37 -25.99 8.59
CA ASN A 145 8.41 -26.76 7.78
C ASN A 145 6.99 -26.80 8.36
N SER A 146 6.64 -25.87 9.26
CA SER A 146 5.29 -25.79 9.83
C SER A 146 4.69 -24.41 9.67
N ALA A 147 3.36 -24.33 9.77
CA ALA A 147 2.68 -23.05 9.90
C ALA A 147 3.27 -22.27 11.09
N LYS A 148 3.69 -21.02 10.83
CA LYS A 148 4.23 -20.15 11.87
C LYS A 148 3.07 -19.59 12.70
N LYS A 149 3.11 -19.80 14.01
CA LYS A 149 2.01 -19.46 14.92
C LYS A 149 2.52 -18.93 16.26
N ILE A 150 1.88 -17.90 16.80
CA ILE A 150 1.99 -17.47 18.20
C ILE A 150 0.65 -17.73 18.86
N VAL A 151 0.66 -18.26 20.08
CA VAL A 151 -0.56 -18.54 20.86
C VAL A 151 -0.47 -17.86 22.22
N LEU A 152 -1.46 -17.06 22.58
CA LEU A 152 -1.68 -16.61 23.95
C LEU A 152 -2.36 -17.74 24.74
N LYS A 153 -1.71 -18.23 25.80
CA LYS A 153 -2.16 -19.44 26.50
C LYS A 153 -3.48 -19.28 27.25
N SER A 154 -3.75 -18.10 27.81
CA SER A 154 -4.89 -17.88 28.72
C SER A 154 -6.24 -17.86 28.01
N GLU A 155 -6.26 -17.45 26.75
CA GLU A 155 -7.50 -17.17 26.00
C GLU A 155 -7.50 -17.85 24.61
N ASP A 156 -6.50 -18.67 24.32
CA ASP A 156 -6.28 -19.34 23.03
C ASP A 156 -6.35 -18.40 21.81
N VAL A 157 -5.85 -17.16 21.97
CA VAL A 157 -5.74 -16.20 20.87
C VAL A 157 -4.55 -16.57 20.01
N THR A 158 -4.74 -16.58 18.69
CA THR A 158 -3.74 -17.08 17.76
C THR A 158 -3.32 -16.01 16.77
N LEU A 159 -2.01 -15.86 16.55
CA LEU A 159 -1.44 -15.13 15.42
C LEU A 159 -0.81 -16.13 14.48
N CYS A 160 -1.22 -16.15 13.22
CA CYS A 160 -0.64 -17.03 12.19
C CYS A 160 -0.21 -16.24 10.95
N ALA A 161 0.85 -16.73 10.30
CA ALA A 161 1.31 -16.22 9.02
C ALA A 161 0.81 -17.11 7.88
N ILE A 162 0.23 -16.50 6.86
CA ILE A 162 -0.31 -17.13 5.66
C ILE A 162 0.17 -16.38 4.42
N SER A 163 0.16 -17.06 3.28
CA SER A 163 0.69 -16.52 2.02
C SER A 163 -0.29 -16.69 0.87
N SER A 164 -0.25 -15.77 -0.09
CA SER A 164 -1.15 -15.77 -1.26
C SER A 164 -0.84 -16.88 -2.27
N ASP A 165 0.41 -17.37 -2.29
CA ASP A 165 0.83 -18.55 -3.06
C ASP A 165 0.37 -19.90 -2.45
N GLY A 166 -0.25 -19.88 -1.28
CA GLY A 166 -0.79 -21.05 -0.60
C GLY A 166 -2.19 -21.43 -1.09
N GLY A 167 -2.59 -22.69 -0.87
CA GLY A 167 -3.95 -23.16 -1.20
C GLY A 167 -5.06 -22.40 -0.46
N ALA A 168 -6.29 -22.53 -0.96
CA ALA A 168 -7.48 -21.80 -0.51
C ALA A 168 -7.70 -21.79 1.02
N GLN A 169 -8.02 -20.62 1.57
CA GLN A 169 -8.12 -20.35 3.01
C GLN A 169 -9.54 -19.96 3.48
N HIS A 170 -10.59 -20.47 2.82
CA HIS A 170 -11.99 -20.03 2.97
C HIS A 170 -12.68 -20.35 4.31
N GLY A 171 -11.98 -20.93 5.30
CA GLY A 171 -12.54 -21.34 6.59
C GLY A 171 -12.22 -20.43 7.78
N ARG A 172 -11.44 -19.35 7.60
CA ARG A 172 -10.99 -18.50 8.71
C ARG A 172 -11.97 -17.38 9.04
N THR A 173 -12.01 -17.02 10.32
CA THR A 173 -12.83 -15.93 10.87
C THR A 173 -11.92 -14.98 11.66
N PRO A 174 -11.08 -14.18 10.98
CA PRO A 174 -10.14 -13.30 11.65
C PRO A 174 -10.83 -12.16 12.40
N ALA A 175 -10.43 -11.96 13.65
CA ALA A 175 -10.70 -10.73 14.38
C ALA A 175 -9.78 -9.58 13.92
N PHE A 176 -8.59 -9.92 13.45
CA PHE A 176 -7.64 -8.98 12.86
C PHE A 176 -6.92 -9.59 11.66
N THR A 177 -6.79 -8.82 10.60
CA THR A 177 -5.99 -9.20 9.43
C THR A 177 -5.05 -8.06 9.07
N LEU A 178 -3.76 -8.33 9.04
CA LEU A 178 -2.78 -7.48 8.37
C LEU A 178 -2.44 -8.10 7.01
N VAL A 179 -2.68 -7.33 5.96
CA VAL A 179 -2.32 -7.62 4.58
C VAL A 179 -1.06 -6.80 4.27
N ASP A 180 0.08 -7.47 4.16
CA ASP A 180 1.38 -6.84 3.87
C ASP A 180 1.71 -6.95 2.38
N GLU A 181 2.24 -5.84 1.85
CA GLU A 181 2.68 -5.69 0.46
C GLU A 181 1.66 -6.18 -0.57
N LEU A 182 0.39 -5.76 -0.44
CA LEU A 182 -0.70 -6.15 -1.35
C LEU A 182 -0.36 -5.89 -2.82
N HIS A 183 0.45 -4.86 -3.11
CA HIS A 183 0.95 -4.57 -4.46
C HIS A 183 1.75 -5.72 -5.12
N ALA A 184 2.29 -6.64 -4.33
CA ALA A 184 3.08 -7.78 -4.81
C ALA A 184 2.26 -9.08 -4.92
N TRP A 185 0.99 -9.07 -4.51
CA TRP A 185 0.14 -10.26 -4.53
C TRP A 185 -0.25 -10.62 -5.97
N ARG A 186 -0.31 -11.92 -6.25
CA ARG A 186 -0.77 -12.46 -7.53
C ARG A 186 -2.18 -13.04 -7.33
N GLY A 187 -3.14 -12.60 -8.15
CA GLY A 187 -4.53 -13.07 -8.07
C GLY A 187 -5.32 -12.48 -6.89
N ARG A 188 -6.57 -12.92 -6.75
CA ARG A 188 -7.56 -12.34 -5.81
C ARG A 188 -8.03 -13.32 -4.72
N ASP A 189 -7.76 -14.61 -4.87
CA ASP A 189 -8.32 -15.68 -4.03
C ASP A 189 -8.09 -15.49 -2.53
N LEU A 190 -6.85 -15.19 -2.11
CA LEU A 190 -6.55 -14.99 -0.69
C LEU A 190 -7.24 -13.72 -0.16
N TRP A 191 -7.26 -12.65 -0.95
CA TRP A 191 -7.92 -11.41 -0.58
C TRP A 191 -9.42 -11.61 -0.39
N GLU A 192 -10.07 -12.32 -1.32
CA GLU A 192 -11.50 -12.65 -1.24
C GLU A 192 -11.81 -13.58 -0.06
N ALA A 193 -10.95 -14.56 0.21
CA ALA A 193 -11.07 -15.44 1.38
C ALA A 193 -10.98 -14.66 2.70
N LEU A 194 -10.05 -13.70 2.80
CA LEU A 194 -9.89 -12.87 3.99
C LEU A 194 -11.04 -11.87 4.15
N LYS A 195 -11.44 -11.21 3.06
CA LYS A 195 -12.55 -10.26 3.05
C LYS A 195 -13.87 -10.95 3.43
N SER A 196 -14.15 -12.13 2.89
CA SER A 196 -15.33 -12.92 3.27
C SER A 196 -15.27 -13.44 4.71
N GLY A 197 -14.08 -13.79 5.22
CA GLY A 197 -13.88 -14.22 6.60
C GLY A 197 -14.11 -13.11 7.62
N THR A 198 -13.59 -11.90 7.36
CA THR A 198 -13.75 -10.73 8.23
C THR A 198 -15.22 -10.30 8.35
N ALA A 199 -16.02 -10.44 7.29
CA ALA A 199 -17.45 -10.13 7.30
C ALA A 199 -18.27 -11.01 8.27
N LYS A 200 -17.74 -12.16 8.70
CA LYS A 200 -18.41 -13.07 9.65
C LYS A 200 -18.15 -12.73 11.12
N VAL A 201 -17.21 -11.82 11.38
CA VAL A 201 -16.74 -11.48 12.73
C VAL A 201 -17.14 -10.05 13.06
N GLN A 202 -17.91 -9.88 14.14
CA GLN A 202 -18.20 -8.55 14.66
C GLN A 202 -16.91 -7.86 15.10
N ASP A 203 -16.80 -6.56 14.81
CA ASP A 203 -15.66 -5.72 15.19
C ASP A 203 -14.29 -6.09 14.58
N SER A 204 -14.28 -6.86 13.48
CA SER A 204 -13.06 -7.22 12.76
C SER A 204 -12.34 -6.00 12.16
N LEU A 205 -11.01 -6.01 12.17
CA LEU A 205 -10.17 -4.97 11.60
C LEU A 205 -9.22 -5.55 10.54
N THR A 206 -9.24 -4.95 9.35
CA THR A 206 -8.27 -5.21 8.28
C THR A 206 -7.34 -4.02 8.11
N ILE A 207 -6.03 -4.24 8.16
CA ILE A 207 -5.03 -3.23 7.81
C ILE A 207 -4.28 -3.72 6.58
N ILE A 208 -4.32 -2.93 5.51
CA ILE A 208 -3.54 -3.13 4.30
C ILE A 208 -2.33 -2.22 4.40
N ALA A 209 -1.16 -2.79 4.70
CA ALA A 209 0.11 -2.07 4.72
C ALA A 209 0.85 -2.38 3.43
N THR A 210 1.01 -1.40 2.55
CA THR A 210 1.66 -1.61 1.26
C THR A 210 2.46 -0.39 0.83
N THR A 211 3.34 -0.60 -0.13
CA THR A 211 3.93 0.45 -0.96
C THR A 211 3.17 0.56 -2.28
N ALA A 212 3.45 1.59 -3.06
CA ALA A 212 2.79 1.79 -4.35
C ALA A 212 3.04 0.62 -5.31
N GLY A 213 1.97 0.22 -6.00
CA GLY A 213 1.99 -0.82 -7.02
C GLY A 213 2.15 -0.27 -8.42
N ARG A 214 1.81 -1.12 -9.39
CA ARG A 214 1.76 -0.79 -10.81
C ARG A 214 0.48 -1.32 -11.44
N GLY A 215 0.05 -0.66 -12.50
CA GLY A 215 -1.14 -1.04 -13.27
C GLY A 215 -2.44 -0.75 -12.53
N ALA A 216 -3.55 -1.04 -13.22
CA ALA A 216 -4.91 -0.77 -12.75
C ALA A 216 -5.72 -2.04 -12.40
N GLU A 217 -5.24 -3.23 -12.79
CA GLU A 217 -6.03 -4.47 -12.74
C GLU A 217 -5.80 -5.31 -11.47
N SER A 218 -4.87 -4.90 -10.61
CA SER A 218 -4.56 -5.66 -9.39
C SER A 218 -5.52 -5.30 -8.25
N VAL A 219 -5.72 -6.21 -7.31
CA VAL A 219 -6.44 -5.93 -6.05
C VAL A 219 -5.87 -4.69 -5.36
N ALA A 220 -4.54 -4.53 -5.39
CA ALA A 220 -3.88 -3.39 -4.79
C ALA A 220 -4.29 -2.08 -5.48
N ALA A 221 -4.40 -2.06 -6.80
CA ALA A 221 -4.85 -0.90 -7.57
C ALA A 221 -6.29 -0.53 -7.24
N GLU A 222 -7.19 -1.51 -7.17
CA GLU A 222 -8.58 -1.29 -6.78
C GLU A 222 -8.70 -0.70 -5.36
N GLN A 223 -7.94 -1.26 -4.40
CA GLN A 223 -7.94 -0.74 -3.03
C GLN A 223 -7.33 0.66 -2.94
N PHE A 224 -6.28 0.93 -3.72
CA PHE A 224 -5.66 2.25 -3.79
C PHE A 224 -6.60 3.30 -4.39
N ASP A 225 -7.26 3.00 -5.51
CA ASP A 225 -8.26 3.88 -6.12
C ASP A 225 -9.40 4.20 -5.14
N TYR A 226 -9.97 3.16 -4.52
CA TYR A 226 -11.01 3.34 -3.50
C TYR A 226 -10.52 4.23 -2.35
N ALA A 227 -9.29 4.01 -1.87
CA ALA A 227 -8.70 4.82 -0.80
C ALA A 227 -8.53 6.29 -1.22
N ARG A 228 -8.12 6.57 -2.47
CA ARG A 228 -8.02 7.94 -2.99
C ARG A 228 -9.38 8.62 -3.02
N ARG A 229 -10.41 7.96 -3.54
CA ARG A 229 -11.77 8.51 -3.65
C ARG A 229 -12.39 8.78 -2.27
N VAL A 230 -12.11 7.94 -1.28
CA VAL A 230 -12.49 8.21 0.12
C VAL A 230 -11.71 9.42 0.67
N ALA A 231 -10.40 9.50 0.42
CA ALA A 231 -9.58 10.63 0.90
C ALA A 231 -9.99 11.97 0.27
N LEU A 232 -10.43 11.96 -1.00
CA LEU A 232 -10.94 13.13 -1.72
C LEU A 232 -12.41 13.47 -1.37
N GLY A 233 -13.06 12.67 -0.52
CA GLY A 233 -14.46 12.87 -0.13
C GLY A 233 -15.46 12.63 -1.25
N GLU A 234 -15.06 11.89 -2.30
CA GLU A 234 -15.96 11.45 -3.37
C GLU A 234 -16.81 10.25 -2.92
N ILE A 235 -16.28 9.45 -1.98
CA ILE A 235 -16.98 8.35 -1.33
C ILE A 235 -17.03 8.63 0.17
N ASP A 236 -18.25 8.71 0.72
CA ASP A 236 -18.46 8.75 2.18
C ASP A 236 -18.51 7.32 2.74
N ASN A 237 -17.38 6.86 3.29
CA ASN A 237 -17.28 5.59 4.00
C ASN A 237 -16.41 5.73 5.26
N PRO A 238 -16.99 6.05 6.43
CA PRO A 238 -16.23 6.20 7.67
C PRO A 238 -15.59 4.89 8.17
N ALA A 239 -16.02 3.74 7.63
CA ALA A 239 -15.41 2.45 7.98
C ALA A 239 -14.10 2.17 7.24
N PHE A 240 -13.75 2.97 6.25
CA PHE A 240 -12.49 2.89 5.51
C PHE A 240 -11.61 4.10 5.83
N LEU A 241 -10.40 3.86 6.35
CA LEU A 241 -9.43 4.91 6.68
C LEU A 241 -8.29 4.89 5.65
N PRO A 242 -8.25 5.85 4.71
CA PRO A 242 -7.12 6.00 3.81
C PRO A 242 -5.98 6.79 4.49
N ILE A 243 -4.76 6.28 4.39
CA ILE A 243 -3.53 6.93 4.86
C ILE A 243 -2.53 6.85 3.72
N LEU A 244 -2.48 7.90 2.90
CA LEU A 244 -1.76 7.92 1.63
C LEU A 244 -0.56 8.86 1.69
N PHE A 245 0.62 8.34 2.02
CA PHE A 245 1.86 9.07 1.82
C PHE A 245 2.34 8.85 0.40
N ALA A 246 1.91 9.73 -0.51
CA ALA A 246 2.29 9.76 -1.92
C ALA A 246 2.38 11.23 -2.38
N PRO A 247 3.14 11.54 -3.45
CA PRO A 247 3.21 12.88 -4.01
C PRO A 247 1.87 13.27 -4.65
N GLU A 248 1.67 14.56 -4.82
CA GLU A 248 0.54 15.12 -5.57
C GLU A 248 0.89 15.23 -7.05
N GLU A 249 -0.12 15.44 -7.88
CA GLU A 249 0.10 15.63 -9.31
C GLU A 249 0.97 16.88 -9.56
N GLY A 250 2.03 16.71 -10.36
CA GLY A 250 3.00 17.77 -10.64
C GLY A 250 4.12 17.94 -9.59
N ASP A 251 4.11 17.17 -8.49
CA ASP A 251 5.26 17.16 -7.56
C ASP A 251 6.50 16.59 -8.28
N ASP A 252 7.63 17.30 -8.21
CA ASP A 252 8.92 16.84 -8.76
C ASP A 252 9.50 15.72 -7.90
N TRP A 253 9.73 14.55 -8.50
CA TRP A 253 10.29 13.40 -7.79
C TRP A 253 11.74 13.62 -7.35
N GLN A 254 12.46 14.61 -7.89
CA GLN A 254 13.82 14.95 -7.47
C GLN A 254 13.84 15.94 -6.29
N ASP A 255 12.70 16.58 -5.96
CA ASP A 255 12.63 17.54 -4.87
C ASP A 255 12.63 16.85 -3.50
N GLU A 256 13.66 17.13 -2.68
CA GLU A 256 13.76 16.62 -1.32
C GLU A 256 12.59 17.05 -0.42
N ALA A 257 11.92 18.17 -0.71
CA ALA A 257 10.73 18.58 0.03
C ALA A 257 9.58 17.58 -0.18
N VAL A 258 9.42 17.05 -1.39
CA VAL A 258 8.49 15.95 -1.70
C VAL A 258 8.89 14.70 -0.92
N TRP A 259 10.19 14.39 -0.83
CA TRP A 259 10.66 13.22 -0.08
C TRP A 259 10.31 13.35 1.41
N GLN A 260 10.52 14.52 2.01
CA GLN A 260 10.17 14.83 3.39
C GLN A 260 8.65 14.79 3.65
N LYS A 261 7.83 15.13 2.65
CA LYS A 261 6.38 15.07 2.70
C LYS A 261 5.87 13.63 2.74
N VAL A 262 6.40 12.76 1.88
CA VAL A 262 5.91 11.37 1.70
C VAL A 262 6.65 10.32 2.54
N ASN A 263 7.82 10.64 3.09
CA ASN A 263 8.54 9.77 4.02
C ASN A 263 8.43 10.32 5.45
N PRO A 264 7.38 9.99 6.21
CA PRO A 264 7.14 10.55 7.54
C PRO A 264 8.25 10.22 8.55
N GLY A 265 9.03 9.16 8.30
CA GLY A 265 10.16 8.81 9.14
C GLY A 265 11.40 9.71 8.98
N LEU A 266 11.55 10.45 7.87
CA LEU A 266 12.80 11.17 7.56
C LEU A 266 13.16 12.18 8.65
N ARG A 267 12.15 12.86 9.20
CA ARG A 267 12.26 13.78 10.35
C ARG A 267 12.78 13.12 11.63
N HIS A 268 12.77 11.79 11.66
CA HIS A 268 13.21 10.95 12.76
C HIS A 268 14.45 10.10 12.39
N GLY A 269 15.09 10.39 11.26
CA GLY A 269 16.35 9.76 10.84
C GLY A 269 16.19 8.42 10.11
N PHE A 270 15.03 8.11 9.52
CA PHE A 270 14.85 6.92 8.70
C PHE A 270 13.78 7.11 7.61
N PRO A 271 13.93 6.60 6.38
CA PRO A 271 15.14 5.98 5.83
C PRO A 271 16.34 6.94 5.81
N SER A 272 17.51 6.45 5.40
CA SER A 272 18.68 7.31 5.25
C SER A 272 18.42 8.34 4.14
N LEU A 273 18.44 9.64 4.47
CA LEU A 273 18.31 10.71 3.47
C LEU A 273 19.44 10.65 2.44
N ASP A 274 20.67 10.38 2.88
CA ASP A 274 21.81 10.23 1.95
C ASP A 274 21.67 9.00 1.05
N GLY A 275 21.03 7.95 1.56
CA GLY A 275 20.65 6.79 0.74
C GLY A 275 19.62 7.15 -0.33
N LEU A 276 18.61 7.96 0.01
CA LEU A 276 17.64 8.47 -0.98
C LEU A 276 18.30 9.35 -2.04
N ARG A 277 19.19 10.27 -1.63
CA ARG A 277 19.98 11.10 -2.56
C ARG A 277 20.80 10.26 -3.52
N THR A 278 21.44 9.22 -3.02
CA THR A 278 22.23 8.30 -3.85
C THR A 278 21.35 7.60 -4.89
N LEU A 279 20.21 7.04 -4.47
CA LEU A 279 19.27 6.38 -5.38
C LEU A 279 18.69 7.35 -6.42
N ALA A 280 18.31 8.57 -6.01
CA ALA A 280 17.81 9.60 -6.91
C ALA A 280 18.87 10.00 -7.95
N LYS A 281 20.15 10.10 -7.52
CA LYS A 281 21.26 10.42 -8.41
C LYS A 281 21.56 9.30 -9.40
N GLU A 282 21.49 8.05 -8.97
CA GLU A 282 21.63 6.88 -9.85
C GLU A 282 20.49 6.77 -10.86
N ALA A 283 19.29 7.21 -10.47
CA ALA A 283 18.12 7.28 -11.33
C ALA A 283 18.20 8.36 -12.41
N GLU A 284 19.08 9.37 -12.28
CA GLU A 284 19.25 10.39 -13.31
C GLU A 284 19.71 9.77 -14.64
N GLY A 285 18.90 9.95 -15.68
CA GLY A 285 19.17 9.37 -17.01
C GLY A 285 18.94 7.86 -17.11
N ARG A 286 18.34 7.22 -16.09
CA ARG A 286 17.99 5.79 -16.09
C ARG A 286 16.51 5.62 -15.76
N PRO A 287 15.64 5.55 -16.79
CA PRO A 287 14.19 5.49 -16.58
C PRO A 287 13.77 4.39 -15.59
N ALA A 288 14.28 3.16 -15.75
CA ALA A 288 13.94 2.05 -14.87
C ALA A 288 14.27 2.31 -13.39
N ASP A 289 15.41 2.94 -13.11
CA ASP A 289 15.85 3.29 -11.75
C ASP A 289 15.00 4.45 -11.20
N ALA A 290 14.64 5.43 -12.05
CA ALA A 290 13.70 6.50 -11.69
C ALA A 290 12.32 5.95 -11.32
N TYR A 291 11.78 5.02 -12.11
CA TYR A 291 10.53 4.36 -11.79
C TYR A 291 10.59 3.56 -10.49
N ALA A 292 11.70 2.86 -10.25
CA ALA A 292 11.91 2.11 -9.00
C ALA A 292 11.97 3.04 -7.79
N PHE A 293 12.71 4.15 -7.89
CA PHE A 293 12.81 5.16 -6.83
C PHE A 293 11.44 5.79 -6.54
N GLN A 294 10.76 6.29 -7.57
CA GLN A 294 9.44 6.89 -7.44
C GLN A 294 8.42 5.92 -6.83
N GLN A 295 8.38 4.66 -7.27
CA GLN A 295 7.46 3.67 -6.72
C GLN A 295 7.79 3.32 -5.27
N PHE A 296 9.02 2.92 -4.97
CA PHE A 296 9.35 2.30 -3.69
C PHE A 296 9.74 3.29 -2.60
N ASN A 297 10.32 4.43 -2.98
CA ASN A 297 10.83 5.43 -2.06
C ASN A 297 9.90 6.64 -1.93
N LEU A 298 9.08 6.92 -2.95
CA LEU A 298 8.14 8.04 -2.93
C LEU A 298 6.66 7.62 -2.94
N ASN A 299 6.34 6.34 -3.19
CA ASN A 299 4.96 5.84 -3.33
C ASN A 299 4.19 6.43 -4.52
N VAL A 300 4.86 6.72 -5.63
CA VAL A 300 4.18 7.04 -6.88
C VAL A 300 3.55 5.76 -7.44
N TRP A 301 2.24 5.75 -7.62
CA TRP A 301 1.54 4.65 -8.27
C TRP A 301 1.69 4.75 -9.78
N MET A 302 2.32 3.76 -10.39
CA MET A 302 2.60 3.81 -11.83
C MET A 302 1.43 3.20 -12.61
N ALA A 303 0.94 3.94 -13.62
CA ALA A 303 -0.09 3.43 -14.53
C ALA A 303 0.41 2.24 -15.37
N ASN A 304 1.72 2.19 -15.68
CA ASN A 304 2.33 1.20 -16.58
C ASN A 304 3.33 0.24 -15.90
N SER A 305 3.63 -0.86 -16.60
CA SER A 305 4.49 -1.99 -16.17
C SER A 305 5.95 -1.63 -15.87
N ARG A 306 6.66 -2.52 -15.13
CA ARG A 306 8.06 -2.93 -15.41
C ARG A 306 9.06 -1.90 -15.94
N ASP A 307 9.04 -1.87 -17.27
CA ASP A 307 9.98 -1.28 -18.18
C ASP A 307 9.12 -0.51 -19.20
N PRO A 308 8.78 0.75 -18.92
CA PRO A 308 8.14 1.56 -19.94
C PRO A 308 9.13 1.67 -21.11
N LEU A 309 8.63 1.32 -22.30
CA LEU A 309 9.42 1.30 -23.52
C LEU A 309 9.95 2.69 -23.90
N PHE A 310 9.26 3.74 -23.43
CA PHE A 310 9.53 5.14 -23.75
C PHE A 310 9.53 6.00 -22.50
N ASP A 311 10.41 6.99 -22.46
CA ASP A 311 10.33 8.14 -21.55
C ASP A 311 9.27 9.12 -22.09
N LEU A 312 8.22 9.37 -21.31
CA LEU A 312 7.09 10.19 -21.75
C LEU A 312 7.44 11.68 -21.81
N ASP A 313 8.38 12.16 -20.99
CA ASP A 313 8.85 13.55 -21.09
C ASP A 313 9.60 13.77 -22.42
N THR A 314 10.44 12.80 -22.83
CA THR A 314 11.07 12.80 -24.16
C THR A 314 10.04 12.71 -25.29
N TYR A 315 8.97 11.92 -25.10
CA TYR A 315 7.89 11.78 -26.08
C TYR A 315 7.12 13.10 -26.25
N ASP A 316 6.72 13.73 -25.13
CA ASP A 316 5.94 14.97 -25.11
C ASP A 316 6.77 16.18 -25.55
N ALA A 317 8.08 16.19 -25.28
CA ALA A 317 9.00 17.25 -25.70
C ALA A 317 9.16 17.36 -27.23
N ARG A 318 8.72 16.36 -28.00
CA ARG A 318 8.83 16.32 -29.46
C ARG A 318 7.48 16.27 -30.18
N CYS A 319 6.52 17.06 -29.71
CA CYS A 319 5.33 17.39 -30.49
C CYS A 319 5.70 18.38 -31.60
N PHE A 320 5.67 17.93 -32.86
CA PHE A 320 5.82 18.78 -34.04
C PHE A 320 4.45 19.03 -34.67
N ASP A 321 4.26 20.21 -35.26
CA ASP A 321 3.14 20.47 -36.15
C ASP A 321 3.52 19.91 -37.54
N ASP A 322 3.21 18.65 -37.77
CA ASP A 322 3.60 17.91 -38.97
C ASP A 322 2.42 17.83 -39.96
N ASP A 323 2.59 18.45 -41.13
CA ASP A 323 1.68 18.29 -42.26
C ASP A 323 1.88 16.89 -42.86
N LEU A 324 0.78 16.18 -43.12
CA LEU A 324 0.81 14.86 -43.76
C LEU A 324 1.50 14.90 -45.13
N ALA A 325 1.45 16.04 -45.83
CA ALA A 325 2.13 16.23 -47.10
C ALA A 325 3.66 16.07 -46.99
N ASP A 326 4.26 16.46 -45.87
CA ASP A 326 5.70 16.34 -45.64
C ASP A 326 6.13 14.88 -45.36
N LEU A 327 5.18 14.01 -45.03
CA LEU A 327 5.42 12.60 -44.73
C LEU A 327 5.27 11.68 -45.95
N GLU A 328 4.63 12.13 -47.03
CA GLU A 328 4.35 11.29 -48.22
C GLU A 328 5.61 10.71 -48.86
N ALA A 329 6.71 11.48 -48.84
CA ALA A 329 7.98 11.08 -49.45
C ALA A 329 8.81 10.13 -48.58
N LEU A 330 8.41 9.90 -47.31
CA LEU A 330 9.16 9.09 -46.36
C LEU A 330 8.69 7.62 -46.38
N PRO A 331 9.60 6.66 -46.11
CA PRO A 331 9.20 5.27 -45.94
C PRO A 331 8.27 5.14 -44.73
N CYS A 332 7.12 4.48 -44.95
CA CYS A 332 6.05 4.30 -43.98
C CYS A 332 5.82 2.82 -43.67
N TRP A 333 5.61 2.51 -42.39
CA TRP A 333 5.19 1.21 -41.90
C TRP A 333 3.86 1.33 -41.18
N LEU A 334 2.99 0.33 -41.38
CA LEU A 334 1.70 0.25 -40.70
C LEU A 334 1.74 -0.89 -39.67
N GLY A 335 1.50 -0.54 -38.41
CA GLY A 335 1.19 -1.48 -37.33
C GLY A 335 -0.32 -1.54 -37.14
N VAL A 336 -0.89 -2.75 -37.13
CA VAL A 336 -2.32 -2.97 -36.92
C VAL A 336 -2.50 -3.86 -35.70
N ASP A 337 -3.20 -3.33 -34.70
CA ASP A 337 -3.64 -4.06 -33.52
C ASP A 337 -5.16 -4.23 -33.57
N MET A 338 -5.60 -5.48 -33.64
CA MET A 338 -7.00 -5.84 -33.90
C MET A 338 -7.67 -6.31 -32.62
N ALA A 339 -8.83 -5.72 -32.30
CA ALA A 339 -9.69 -6.16 -31.20
C ALA A 339 -11.00 -6.77 -31.74
N LEU A 340 -11.43 -7.88 -31.13
CA LEU A 340 -12.64 -8.63 -31.54
C LEU A 340 -13.91 -8.16 -30.82
N SER A 341 -13.82 -7.70 -29.58
CA SER A 341 -14.95 -7.27 -28.74
C SER A 341 -14.43 -6.59 -27.49
N GLY A 342 -15.01 -5.45 -27.11
CA GLY A 342 -14.75 -4.80 -25.82
C GLY A 342 -13.49 -3.92 -25.73
N ASP A 343 -12.45 -4.20 -26.52
CA ASP A 343 -11.17 -3.46 -26.53
C ASP A 343 -11.03 -2.50 -27.73
N LEU A 344 -10.10 -1.54 -27.65
CA LEU A 344 -9.77 -0.66 -28.77
C LEU A 344 -8.95 -1.41 -29.83
N ALA A 345 -9.28 -1.21 -31.10
CA ALA A 345 -8.38 -1.55 -32.21
C ALA A 345 -7.55 -0.30 -32.55
N ALA A 346 -6.33 -0.50 -33.07
CA ALA A 346 -5.44 0.59 -33.46
C ALA A 346 -4.81 0.33 -34.82
N VAL A 347 -4.70 1.38 -35.62
CA VAL A 347 -3.83 1.42 -36.80
C VAL A 347 -2.84 2.55 -36.59
N VAL A 348 -1.56 2.21 -36.55
CA VAL A 348 -0.48 3.16 -36.33
C VAL A 348 0.39 3.24 -37.57
N ALA A 349 0.47 4.42 -38.16
CA ALA A 349 1.42 4.69 -39.22
C ALA A 349 2.70 5.29 -38.64
N ALA A 350 3.86 4.80 -39.09
CA ALA A 350 5.18 5.24 -38.64
C ALA A 350 6.06 5.59 -39.84
N TRP A 351 6.55 6.83 -39.91
CA TRP A 351 7.44 7.31 -40.96
C TRP A 351 8.84 7.51 -40.41
N LYS A 352 9.86 6.99 -41.11
CA LYS A 352 11.26 7.14 -40.70
C LYS A 352 11.93 8.27 -41.48
N HIS A 353 12.42 9.27 -40.76
CA HIS A 353 13.18 10.40 -41.30
C HIS A 353 14.63 10.00 -41.62
N PRO A 354 15.33 10.72 -42.52
CA PRO A 354 16.72 10.44 -42.87
C PRO A 354 17.71 10.50 -41.69
N ASP A 355 17.42 11.34 -40.70
CA ASP A 355 18.22 11.48 -39.47
C ASP A 355 17.92 10.41 -38.41
N GLY A 356 17.02 9.48 -38.71
CA GLY A 356 16.64 8.38 -37.84
C GLY A 356 15.46 8.69 -36.91
N GLN A 357 14.89 9.91 -36.93
CA GLN A 357 13.65 10.20 -36.21
C GLN A 357 12.47 9.42 -36.77
N ILE A 358 11.46 9.17 -35.94
CA ILE A 358 10.24 8.47 -36.34
C ILE A 358 9.03 9.32 -35.97
N THR A 359 8.24 9.69 -36.97
CA THR A 359 6.90 10.28 -36.76
C THR A 359 5.88 9.17 -36.68
N ILE A 360 5.02 9.18 -35.66
CA ILE A 360 3.92 8.21 -35.51
C ILE A 360 2.56 8.92 -35.54
N LYS A 361 1.60 8.35 -36.28
CA LYS A 361 0.20 8.78 -36.29
C LYS A 361 -0.69 7.59 -35.92
N PRO A 362 -1.10 7.47 -34.65
CA PRO A 362 -2.03 6.43 -34.22
C PRO A 362 -3.47 6.83 -34.53
N THR A 363 -4.25 5.91 -35.09
CA THR A 363 -5.70 6.01 -35.20
C THR A 363 -6.32 4.90 -34.37
N PHE A 364 -7.18 5.26 -33.43
CA PHE A 364 -7.86 4.30 -32.55
C PHE A 364 -9.31 4.13 -32.97
N PHE A 365 -9.79 2.89 -32.89
CA PHE A 365 -11.13 2.49 -33.27
C PHE A 365 -11.80 1.77 -32.10
N VAL A 366 -13.06 2.08 -31.84
CA VAL A 366 -13.93 1.30 -30.97
C VAL A 366 -14.75 0.35 -31.85
N PRO A 367 -14.65 -0.97 -31.69
CA PRO A 367 -15.52 -1.90 -32.42
C PRO A 367 -16.97 -1.80 -31.91
N GLY A 368 -17.91 -1.42 -32.78
CA GLY A 368 -19.36 -1.40 -32.51
C GLY A 368 -19.97 -0.04 -32.09
N ASP A 369 -21.28 -0.01 -31.79
CA ASP A 369 -22.07 1.18 -31.45
C ASP A 369 -21.84 1.72 -30.01
N ASP A 370 -20.79 1.24 -29.32
CA ASP A 370 -20.67 1.30 -27.86
C ASP A 370 -19.94 2.55 -27.31
N LEU A 371 -19.68 3.54 -28.16
CA LEU A 371 -19.02 4.80 -27.78
C LEU A 371 -19.79 5.56 -26.68
N LYS A 372 -21.13 5.47 -26.71
CA LYS A 372 -22.00 6.14 -25.73
C LYS A 372 -22.05 5.41 -24.39
N ALA A 373 -22.08 4.07 -24.40
CA ALA A 373 -22.07 3.27 -23.19
C ALA A 373 -20.72 3.32 -22.45
N ARG A 374 -19.60 3.53 -23.18
CA ARG A 374 -18.28 3.77 -22.58
C ARG A 374 -18.17 5.13 -21.89
N ALA A 375 -18.62 6.22 -22.52
CA ALA A 375 -18.60 7.54 -21.90
C ALA A 375 -19.38 7.55 -20.57
N ASP A 376 -20.49 6.82 -20.50
CA ASP A 376 -21.31 6.73 -19.28
C ASP A 376 -20.72 5.81 -18.20
N ARG A 377 -19.81 4.90 -18.55
CA ARG A 377 -19.22 3.91 -17.63
C ARG A 377 -17.85 4.31 -17.11
N ASP A 378 -17.02 4.91 -17.97
CA ASP A 378 -15.60 5.12 -17.73
C ASP A 378 -15.27 6.58 -17.34
N GLY A 379 -16.25 7.50 -17.42
CA GLY A 379 -16.19 8.87 -16.86
C GLY A 379 -15.67 9.93 -17.82
#